data_AF-A0A932YFN0-F1
#
_entry.id   AF-A0A932YFN0-F1
#
_cell.length_a   1.000
_cell.length_b   1.000
_cell.length_c   1.000
_cell.angle_alpha   90.00
_cell.angle_beta   90.00
_cell.angle_gamma   90.00
#
_symmetry.space_group_name_H-M   'P 1'
#
loop_
_entity.id
_entity.type
_entity.pdbx_description
1 polymer ?
#
loop_
_entity_poly.entity_id
_entity_poly.type
_entity_poly.pdbx_seq_one_letter_code
_entity_poly.pdbx_strand_id
1 'polypeptide(L)'
;MIRQGLAILQKNWHSILGEVDIIAKTSNGCLVFVEVKSRWGDQESAWDAVDAKKRERQRRLAMAYLKVNKHPLETPLRFDVVLVDLKTNTADHYPAAYLFDREL
;
A
#
# COMPACT_ATOMS: atom_id res chain seq x y z
N MET A 1 -0.49 7.63 14.34
CA MET A 1 -0.48 6.57 13.30
C MET A 1 0.72 5.66 13.54
N ILE A 2 0.68 4.33 13.64
CA ILE A 2 -0.32 3.29 13.42
C ILE A 2 -0.27 2.41 14.69
N ARG A 3 -1.37 2.32 15.45
CA ARG A 3 -1.53 1.38 16.59
C ARG A 3 -2.39 0.16 16.22
N GLN A 4 -2.48 -0.17 14.94
CA GLN A 4 -3.36 -1.24 14.42
C GLN A 4 -2.67 -2.61 14.34
N GLY A 5 -1.81 -2.96 15.31
CA GLY A 5 -1.17 -4.28 15.35
C GLY A 5 -0.28 -4.59 14.13
N LEU A 6 0.19 -3.56 13.42
CA LEU A 6 1.12 -3.68 12.30
C LEU A 6 2.54 -3.40 12.77
N ALA A 7 3.44 -4.36 12.55
CA ALA A 7 4.87 -4.18 12.71
C ALA A 7 5.46 -3.68 11.39
N ILE A 8 6.05 -2.48 11.39
CA ILE A 8 6.74 -1.97 10.20
C ILE A 8 8.00 -2.80 9.98
N LEU A 9 8.12 -3.41 8.80
CA LEU A 9 9.31 -4.15 8.39
C LEU A 9 10.28 -3.24 7.66
N GLN A 10 9.77 -2.43 6.73
CA GLN A 10 10.57 -1.50 5.93
C GLN A 10 9.79 -0.24 5.57
N LYS A 11 10.53 0.83 5.29
CA LYS A 11 10.04 2.08 4.72
C LYS A 11 10.88 2.42 3.50
N ASN A 12 10.27 3.05 2.50
CA ASN A 12 10.92 3.46 1.25
C ASN A 12 11.71 2.29 0.62
N TRP A 13 11.05 1.15 0.44
CA TRP A 13 11.70 -0.01 -0.16
C TRP A 13 11.79 0.19 -1.67
N HIS A 14 12.98 0.06 -2.23
CA HIS A 14 13.22 0.23 -3.66
C HIS A 14 13.62 -1.08 -4.34
N SER A 15 13.16 -1.22 -5.58
CA SER A 15 13.56 -2.27 -6.51
C SER A 15 13.68 -1.70 -7.92
N ILE A 16 14.21 -2.48 -8.85
CA ILE A 16 14.23 -2.12 -10.26
C ILE A 16 12.82 -1.93 -10.87
N LEU A 17 11.78 -2.46 -10.23
CA LEU A 17 10.39 -2.37 -10.67
C LEU A 17 9.67 -1.12 -10.13
N GLY A 18 10.29 -0.41 -9.18
CA GLY A 18 9.69 0.73 -8.48
C GLY A 18 9.89 0.66 -6.97
N GLU A 19 9.06 1.42 -6.26
CA GLU A 19 9.16 1.60 -4.82
C GLU A 19 7.85 1.26 -4.10
N VAL A 20 7.97 0.98 -2.81
CA VAL A 20 6.86 0.81 -1.87
C VAL A 20 7.16 1.67 -0.64
N ASP A 21 6.23 2.56 -0.28
CA ASP A 21 6.44 3.52 0.81
C ASP A 21 6.60 2.82 2.16
N ILE A 22 5.72 1.87 2.47
CA ILE A 22 5.77 1.11 3.73
C ILE A 22 5.45 -0.36 3.47
N ILE A 23 6.26 -1.24 4.06
CA ILE A 23 5.98 -2.67 4.15
C ILE A 23 5.85 -3.02 5.62
N ALA A 24 4.72 -3.59 6.00
CA ALA A 24 4.40 -3.98 7.35
C ALA A 24 3.93 -5.42 7.43
N LYS A 25 3.83 -5.94 8.66
CA LYS A 25 3.34 -7.28 8.95
C LYS A 25 2.33 -7.23 10.09
N THR A 26 1.21 -7.89 9.87
CA THR A 26 0.18 -8.11 10.89
C THR A 26 0.62 -9.21 11.87
N SER A 27 -0.02 -9.27 13.04
CA SER A 27 0.23 -10.34 14.03
C SER A 27 -0.06 -11.76 13.50
N ASN A 28 -0.98 -11.91 12.54
CA ASN A 28 -1.31 -13.21 11.94
C ASN A 28 -0.42 -13.60 10.74
N GLY A 29 0.60 -12.79 10.44
CA GLY A 29 1.61 -13.12 9.43
C GLY A 29 1.37 -12.55 8.03
N CYS A 30 0.25 -11.84 7.79
CA CYS A 30 -0.01 -11.17 6.53
C CYS A 30 0.94 -9.98 6.32
N LEU A 31 1.55 -9.90 5.12
CA LEU A 31 2.34 -8.76 4.67
C LEU A 31 1.44 -7.69 4.08
N VAL A 32 1.69 -6.45 4.48
CA VAL A 32 0.90 -5.27 4.11
C VAL A 32 1.80 -4.30 3.37
N PHE A 33 1.46 -4.02 2.12
CA PHE A 33 2.12 -3.05 1.26
C PHE A 33 1.27 -1.77 1.27
N VAL A 34 1.82 -0.67 1.77
CA VAL A 34 1.09 0.58 1.92
C VAL A 34 1.65 1.62 0.97
N GLU A 35 0.76 2.21 0.17
CA GLU A 35 1.03 3.41 -0.62
C GLU A 35 0.56 4.64 0.17
N VAL A 36 1.39 5.67 0.27
CA VAL A 36 1.04 6.94 0.89
C VAL A 36 0.81 7.98 -0.20
N LYS A 37 -0.41 8.54 -0.26
CA LYS A 37 -0.73 9.62 -1.20
C LYS A 37 -1.04 10.90 -0.45
N SER A 38 -0.41 11.99 -0.86
CA SER A 38 -0.80 13.32 -0.42
C SER A 38 -1.97 13.83 -1.24
N ARG A 39 -2.99 14.40 -0.59
CA ARG A 39 -4.00 15.24 -1.24
C ARG A 39 -3.80 16.71 -0.89
N TRP A 40 -4.10 17.59 -1.84
CA TRP A 40 -4.09 19.04 -1.67
C TRP A 40 -5.42 19.61 -2.19
N GLY A 41 -6.38 19.85 -1.29
CA GLY A 41 -7.73 20.32 -1.64
C GLY A 41 -8.67 19.23 -2.21
N ASP A 42 -9.74 19.65 -2.89
CA ASP A 42 -10.83 18.81 -3.46
C ASP A 42 -10.47 18.15 -4.80
N GLN A 43 -9.25 17.64 -4.94
CA GLN A 43 -8.82 17.08 -6.22
C GLN A 43 -9.34 15.64 -6.42
N GLU A 44 -10.55 15.49 -6.96
CA GLU A 44 -11.02 14.23 -7.53
C GLU A 44 -10.34 13.98 -8.89
N SER A 45 -9.55 12.91 -8.97
CA SER A 45 -8.78 12.57 -10.17
C SER A 45 -9.48 11.47 -10.97
N ALA A 46 -9.29 11.40 -12.29
CA ALA A 46 -9.80 10.28 -13.10
C ALA A 46 -9.09 8.96 -12.71
N TRP A 47 -9.73 8.12 -11.88
CA TRP A 47 -9.08 7.02 -11.15
C TRP A 47 -9.06 5.67 -11.87
N ASP A 48 -10.10 5.31 -12.63
CA ASP A 48 -10.35 3.90 -12.98
C ASP A 48 -9.25 3.24 -13.84
N ALA A 49 -8.83 3.88 -14.93
CA ALA A 49 -7.79 3.31 -15.82
C ALA A 49 -6.38 3.37 -15.21
N VAL A 50 -6.16 4.35 -14.32
CA VAL A 50 -4.90 4.51 -13.58
C VAL A 50 -4.80 3.47 -12.47
N ASP A 51 -5.92 3.05 -11.90
CA ASP A 51 -5.96 2.08 -10.81
C ASP A 51 -5.55 0.68 -11.27
N ALA A 52 -6.03 0.20 -12.42
CA ALA A 52 -5.66 -1.12 -12.93
C ALA A 52 -4.13 -1.28 -13.14
N LYS A 53 -3.47 -0.25 -13.71
CA LYS A 53 -2.01 -0.26 -13.90
C LYS A 53 -1.26 -0.17 -12.56
N LYS A 54 -1.78 0.61 -11.60
CA LYS A 54 -1.21 0.72 -10.24
C LYS A 54 -1.30 -0.61 -9.49
N ARG A 55 -2.45 -1.29 -9.55
CA ARG A 55 -2.66 -2.61 -8.95
C ARG A 55 -1.68 -3.64 -9.48
N GLU A 56 -1.52 -3.71 -10.81
CA GLU A 56 -0.58 -4.65 -11.43
C GLU A 56 0.88 -4.36 -11.03
N ARG A 57 1.28 -3.07 -11.01
CA ARG A 57 2.61 -2.68 -10.53
C ARG A 57 2.83 -3.10 -9.07
N GLN A 58 1.86 -2.84 -8.19
CA GLN A 58 1.95 -3.22 -6.78
C GLN A 58 2.03 -4.74 -6.58
N ARG A 59 1.28 -5.54 -7.35
CA ARG A 59 1.43 -7.00 -7.33
C ARG A 59 2.85 -7.43 -7.70
N ARG A 60 3.44 -6.85 -8.75
CA ARG A 60 4.82 -7.18 -9.17
C ARG A 60 5.84 -6.81 -8.10
N LEU A 61 5.68 -5.65 -7.46
CA LEU A 61 6.54 -5.22 -6.35
C LEU A 61 6.44 -6.18 -5.17
N ALA A 62 5.22 -6.60 -4.80
CA ALA A 62 5.04 -7.57 -3.72
C ALA A 62 5.70 -8.92 -4.05
N MET A 63 5.55 -9.42 -5.27
CA MET A 63 6.22 -10.67 -5.68
C MET A 63 7.75 -10.55 -5.65
N ALA A 64 8.30 -9.41 -6.07
CA ALA A 64 9.73 -9.14 -5.98
C ALA A 64 10.19 -9.11 -4.51
N TYR A 65 9.41 -8.49 -3.63
CA TYR A 65 9.69 -8.46 -2.19
C TYR A 65 9.68 -9.86 -1.57
N LEU A 66 8.67 -10.69 -1.87
CA LEU A 66 8.59 -12.07 -1.40
C LEU A 66 9.83 -12.86 -1.83
N LYS A 67 10.23 -12.73 -3.10
CA LYS A 67 11.39 -13.43 -3.66
C LYS A 67 12.70 -13.02 -2.99
N VAL A 68 12.95 -11.72 -2.84
CA VAL A 68 14.19 -11.19 -2.25
C VAL A 68 14.32 -11.58 -0.78
N ASN A 69 13.21 -11.56 -0.04
CA ASN A 69 13.18 -11.86 1.39
C ASN A 69 12.84 -13.32 1.70
N LYS A 70 12.77 -14.20 0.68
CA LYS A 70 12.52 -15.64 0.79
C LYS A 70 11.22 -15.99 1.54
N HIS A 71 10.19 -15.18 1.37
CA HIS A 71 8.86 -15.51 1.87
C HIS A 71 8.19 -16.58 1.00
N PRO A 72 7.37 -17.46 1.58
CA PRO A 72 6.53 -18.38 0.80
C PRO A 72 5.63 -17.62 -0.18
N LEU A 73 5.40 -18.18 -1.37
CA LEU A 73 4.47 -17.60 -2.36
C LEU A 73 3.03 -17.52 -1.84
N GLU A 74 2.71 -18.35 -0.85
CA GLU A 74 1.40 -18.46 -0.21
C GLU A 74 1.21 -17.43 0.91
N THR A 75 2.21 -16.58 1.16
CA THR A 75 2.14 -15.53 2.19
C THR A 75 0.94 -14.62 1.91
N PRO A 76 0.01 -14.43 2.85
CA PRO A 76 -1.12 -13.55 2.66
C PRO A 76 -0.66 -12.11 2.42
N LEU A 77 -1.17 -11.48 1.38
CA LEU A 77 -0.84 -10.11 0.99
C LEU A 77 -2.04 -9.19 1.16
N ARG A 78 -1.79 -8.00 1.69
CA ARG A 78 -2.76 -6.90 1.74
C ARG A 78 -2.12 -5.65 1.13
N PHE A 79 -2.92 -4.88 0.42
CA PHE A 79 -2.49 -3.61 -0.17
C PHE A 79 -3.36 -2.49 0.39
N ASP A 80 -2.73 -1.55 1.08
CA ASP A 80 -3.39 -0.47 1.77
C ASP A 80 -3.02 0.86 1.12
N VAL A 81 -3.88 1.86 1.28
CA VAL A 81 -3.59 3.24 0.92
C VAL A 81 -3.74 4.11 2.16
N VAL A 82 -2.78 5.00 2.38
CA VAL A 82 -2.92 6.08 3.36
C VAL A 82 -3.01 7.40 2.61
N LEU A 83 -4.12 8.11 2.78
CA LEU A 83 -4.28 9.46 2.27
C LEU A 83 -3.86 10.44 3.35
N VAL A 84 -2.89 11.30 3.04
CA VAL A 84 -2.43 12.36 3.94
C VAL A 84 -2.95 13.69 3.42
N ASP A 85 -3.70 14.39 4.25
CA ASP A 85 -4.09 15.77 4.00
C ASP A 85 -3.03 16.70 4.60
N LEU A 86 -2.29 17.37 3.72
CA LEU A 86 -1.19 18.25 4.14
C LEU A 86 -1.67 19.57 4.76
N LYS A 87 -2.94 19.96 4.54
CA LYS A 87 -3.53 21.18 5.10
C LYS A 87 -4.00 20.96 6.52
N THR A 88 -4.72 19.87 6.76
CA THR A 88 -5.24 19.52 8.09
C THR A 88 -4.24 18.72 8.93
N ASN A 89 -3.15 18.24 8.30
CA ASN A 89 -2.19 17.31 8.91
C ASN A 89 -2.88 16.05 9.45
N THR A 90 -3.93 15.60 8.76
CA THR A 90 -4.64 14.35 9.07
C THR A 90 -4.28 13.27 8.07
N ALA A 91 -4.52 12.03 8.45
CA ALA A 91 -4.30 10.92 7.55
C ALA A 91 -5.33 9.82 7.75
N ASP A 92 -5.86 9.35 6.63
CA ASP A 92 -6.93 8.37 6.53
C ASP A 92 -6.34 7.07 5.98
N HIS A 93 -6.59 5.95 6.68
CA HIS A 93 -6.06 4.64 6.30
C HIS A 93 -7.16 3.78 5.70
N TYR A 94 -6.95 3.34 4.48
CA TYR A 94 -7.85 2.49 3.69
C TYR A 94 -7.23 1.09 3.57
N PRO A 95 -7.59 0.16 4.48
CA PRO A 95 -7.08 -1.20 4.43
C PRO A 95 -7.67 -1.95 3.25
N ALA A 96 -6.88 -2.80 2.60
CA ALA A 96 -7.29 -3.57 1.43
C ALA A 96 -7.95 -2.69 0.35
N ALA A 97 -7.39 -1.51 0.10
CA ALA A 97 -7.95 -0.50 -0.80
C ALA A 97 -8.26 -1.04 -2.20
N TYR A 98 -7.50 -2.04 -2.67
CA TYR A 98 -7.75 -2.68 -3.96
C TYR A 98 -8.85 -3.76 -3.96
N LEU A 99 -9.50 -4.02 -2.82
CA LEU A 99 -10.74 -4.82 -2.72
C LEU A 99 -12.00 -3.93 -2.79
N PHE A 100 -11.87 -2.64 -2.51
CA PHE A 100 -12.96 -1.67 -2.59
C PHE A 100 -13.03 -1.10 -4.00
N ASP A 101 -13.53 -1.91 -4.92
CA ASP A 101 -14.03 -1.42 -6.19
C ASP A 101 -15.39 -0.75 -5.92
N ARG A 102 -15.51 0.51 -6.35
CA ARG A 102 -16.65 1.44 -6.24
C ARG A 102 -16.61 2.37 -5.01
N GLU A 103 -16.53 3.68 -5.30
CA GLU A 103 -16.89 4.80 -4.41
C GLU A 103 -15.89 5.18 -3.30
N LEU A 104 -14.68 5.60 -3.70
CA LEU A 104 -13.97 6.68 -2.99
C LEU A 104 -13.87 7.92 -3.88
#